data_AF-A0A077MEM8-F1
#
_entry.id   AF-A0A077MEM8-F1
#
_cell.length_a   1.000
_cell.length_b   1.000
_cell.length_c   1.000
_cell.angle_alpha   90.00
_cell.angle_beta   90.00
_cell.angle_gamma   90.00
#
_symmetry.space_group_name_H-M   'P 1'
#
loop_
_entity.id
_entity.type
_entity.pdbx_description
1 polymer ?
#
loop_
_entity_poly.entity_id
_entity_poly.type
_entity_poly.pdbx_seq_one_letter_code
_entity_poly.pdbx_strand_id
1 'polypeptide(L)'
;TCWNCKTPKIPTWVKEYGDDKFWSLDFNKFRTAKSISMDDETIGCANCHDPKTMNLVITSFPLKEALVREGKDPAKLSRNELRALVCAQCHVEYYFTDPGQGSNKKPVFPWDQGKDPEQIYEYYNAHGDTKTKGFEGKFADWTHPVSKTPMVKVQHPEYETWFNGTHGAAGVTCADCHMSFTRLDGKKKISNHQWRSPLKDIDTACRQCHADKTPQYLKERVEYTQKKTYSQLILAQESSVRAHEAVRLANEFTGAKNAGYDNLMIQAKENVRKDQFLWDFVSAENSVGFH
;
A
#
# COMPACT_ATOMS: atom_id res chain seq x y z
N THR A 1 8.80 -5.10 -12.53
CA THR A 1 7.60 -4.86 -11.69
C THR A 1 7.29 -3.41 -11.35
N CYS A 2 8.23 -2.52 -11.07
CA CYS A 2 7.92 -1.15 -10.59
C CYS A 2 6.98 -0.31 -11.49
N TRP A 3 6.87 -0.65 -12.79
CA TRP A 3 5.90 -0.02 -13.70
C TRP A 3 4.43 -0.42 -13.42
N ASN A 4 4.16 -1.49 -12.66
CA ASN A 4 2.83 -2.12 -12.49
C ASN A 4 1.71 -1.11 -12.16
N CYS A 5 2.02 -0.13 -11.32
CA CYS A 5 1.05 0.86 -10.83
C CYS A 5 1.31 2.25 -11.41
N LYS A 6 1.79 2.35 -12.66
CA LYS A 6 2.24 3.63 -13.27
C LYS A 6 1.73 3.88 -14.69
N THR A 7 1.20 2.88 -15.37
CA THR A 7 0.80 2.98 -16.78
C THR A 7 -0.28 1.95 -17.13
N PRO A 8 -1.17 2.22 -18.10
CA PRO A 8 -2.10 1.23 -18.63
C PRO A 8 -1.43 0.18 -19.52
N LYS A 9 -0.12 0.28 -19.84
CA LYS A 9 0.58 -0.66 -20.72
C LYS A 9 0.88 -2.03 -20.11
N ILE A 10 0.67 -2.20 -18.80
CA ILE A 10 1.05 -3.43 -18.09
C ILE A 10 0.44 -4.70 -18.69
N PRO A 11 -0.87 -4.77 -19.01
CA PRO A 11 -1.43 -5.94 -19.68
C PRO A 11 -0.79 -6.23 -21.04
N THR A 12 -0.42 -5.19 -21.80
CA THR A 12 0.27 -5.34 -23.09
C THR A 12 1.66 -5.93 -22.91
N TRP A 13 2.44 -5.39 -21.97
CA TRP A 13 3.79 -5.90 -21.71
C TRP A 13 3.80 -7.30 -21.11
N VAL A 14 2.87 -7.62 -20.21
CA VAL A 14 2.72 -9.00 -19.70
C VAL A 14 2.36 -9.97 -20.83
N LYS A 15 1.48 -9.57 -21.76
CA LYS A 15 1.14 -10.38 -22.94
C LYS A 15 2.34 -10.60 -23.88
N GLU A 16 3.18 -9.59 -24.07
CA GLU A 16 4.36 -9.65 -24.96
C GLU A 16 5.50 -10.48 -24.36
N TYR A 17 5.82 -10.25 -23.09
CA TYR A 17 6.99 -10.86 -22.44
C TYR A 17 6.68 -12.13 -21.66
N GLY A 18 5.39 -12.42 -21.40
CA GLY A 18 4.93 -13.50 -20.55
C GLY A 18 5.01 -13.15 -19.06
N ASP A 19 4.09 -13.74 -18.28
CA ASP A 19 3.98 -13.50 -16.84
C ASP A 19 5.28 -13.86 -16.10
N ASP A 20 5.89 -15.02 -16.41
CA ASP A 20 7.09 -15.49 -15.70
C ASP A 20 8.34 -14.62 -15.88
N LYS A 21 8.42 -13.85 -16.98
CA LYS A 21 9.63 -13.10 -17.34
C LYS A 21 9.45 -11.60 -17.18
N PHE A 22 8.27 -11.06 -17.47
CA PHE A 22 8.06 -9.60 -17.49
C PHE A 22 8.46 -8.94 -16.17
N TRP A 23 8.06 -9.53 -15.05
CA TRP A 23 8.21 -8.94 -13.73
C TRP A 23 9.67 -8.73 -13.31
N SER A 24 10.56 -9.65 -13.68
CA SER A 24 12.00 -9.59 -13.37
C SER A 24 12.84 -8.87 -14.43
N LEU A 25 12.26 -8.32 -15.50
CA LEU A 25 13.01 -7.48 -16.44
C LEU A 25 13.49 -6.20 -15.75
N ASP A 26 14.69 -5.74 -16.14
CA ASP A 26 15.24 -4.49 -15.65
C ASP A 26 14.29 -3.32 -15.94
N PHE A 27 14.07 -2.49 -14.92
CA PHE A 27 13.17 -1.34 -14.98
C PHE A 27 13.47 -0.42 -16.17
N ASN A 28 14.75 -0.22 -16.50
CA ASN A 28 15.20 0.72 -17.52
C ASN A 28 14.90 0.25 -18.94
N LYS A 29 14.56 -1.04 -19.14
CA LYS A 29 14.16 -1.55 -20.46
C LYS A 29 12.96 -0.79 -21.04
N PHE A 30 12.05 -0.32 -20.19
CA PHE A 30 10.87 0.42 -20.59
C PHE A 30 11.02 1.95 -20.43
N ARG A 31 12.19 2.42 -19.96
CA ARG A 31 12.48 3.85 -19.77
C ARG A 31 12.98 4.50 -21.06
N THR A 32 12.25 4.33 -22.16
CA THR A 32 12.57 4.96 -23.44
C THR A 32 11.31 5.55 -24.07
N ALA A 33 11.47 6.63 -24.85
CA ALA A 33 10.36 7.25 -25.57
C ALA A 33 9.70 6.31 -26.61
N LYS A 34 10.39 5.23 -27.02
CA LYS A 34 9.82 4.19 -27.87
C LYS A 34 8.95 3.20 -27.10
N SER A 35 9.24 3.01 -25.82
CA SER A 35 8.56 2.05 -24.96
C SER A 35 7.30 2.64 -24.32
N ILE A 36 7.33 3.92 -23.93
CA ILE A 36 6.24 4.61 -23.25
C ILE A 36 6.20 6.11 -23.59
N SER A 37 5.01 6.64 -23.86
CA SER A 37 4.71 8.08 -23.93
C SER A 37 4.47 8.61 -22.52
N MET A 38 5.25 9.59 -22.08
CA MET A 38 5.09 10.20 -20.76
C MET A 38 3.84 11.10 -20.67
N ASP A 39 3.31 11.55 -21.81
CA ASP A 39 2.15 12.42 -21.87
C ASP A 39 0.84 11.62 -21.92
N ASP A 40 0.80 10.55 -22.73
CA ASP A 40 -0.45 9.81 -23.02
C ASP A 40 -0.57 8.47 -22.28
N GLU A 41 0.53 7.89 -21.81
CA GLU A 41 0.57 6.54 -21.24
C GLU A 41 0.91 6.52 -19.75
N THR A 42 0.67 7.64 -19.05
CA THR A 42 0.56 7.69 -17.58
C THR A 42 -0.74 7.03 -17.11
N ILE A 43 -0.96 6.99 -15.79
CA ILE A 43 -2.24 6.51 -15.22
C ILE A 43 -3.41 7.30 -15.82
N GLY A 44 -4.35 6.60 -16.44
CA GLY A 44 -5.44 7.21 -17.18
C GLY A 44 -6.66 6.32 -17.31
N CYS A 45 -7.53 6.66 -18.26
CA CYS A 45 -8.85 6.04 -18.44
C CYS A 45 -8.78 4.50 -18.46
N ALA A 46 -7.84 3.94 -19.22
CA ALA A 46 -7.71 2.50 -19.44
C ALA A 46 -7.26 1.71 -18.20
N ASN A 47 -6.78 2.36 -17.13
CA ASN A 47 -6.47 1.66 -15.88
C ASN A 47 -7.75 1.22 -15.13
N CYS A 48 -8.86 1.92 -15.35
CA CYS A 48 -10.09 1.74 -14.58
C CYS A 48 -11.33 1.53 -15.43
N HIS A 49 -11.28 1.81 -16.74
CA HIS A 49 -12.43 1.72 -17.65
C HIS A 49 -12.16 0.80 -18.83
N ASP A 50 -13.15 -0.03 -19.17
CA ASP A 50 -13.19 -0.72 -20.45
C ASP A 50 -13.32 0.32 -21.58
N PRO A 51 -12.42 0.33 -22.58
CA PRO A 51 -12.39 1.38 -23.59
C PRO A 51 -13.58 1.36 -24.57
N LYS A 52 -14.39 0.28 -24.60
CA LYS A 52 -15.56 0.16 -25.48
C LYS A 52 -16.84 0.58 -24.79
N THR A 53 -16.98 0.25 -23.51
CA THR A 53 -18.22 0.41 -22.73
C THR A 53 -18.12 1.47 -21.64
N MET A 54 -16.91 1.88 -21.28
CA MET A 54 -16.59 2.73 -20.13
C MET A 54 -17.03 2.16 -18.78
N ASN A 55 -17.41 0.88 -18.72
CA ASN A 55 -17.66 0.19 -17.46
C ASN A 55 -16.37 0.11 -16.63
N LEU A 56 -16.51 0.14 -15.31
CA LEU A 56 -15.37 -0.04 -14.42
C LEU A 56 -14.79 -1.44 -14.60
N VAL A 57 -13.47 -1.53 -14.69
CA VAL A 57 -12.72 -2.78 -14.82
C VAL A 57 -11.51 -2.77 -13.90
N ILE A 58 -11.17 -3.95 -13.40
CA ILE A 58 -9.87 -4.19 -12.77
C ILE A 58 -8.89 -4.65 -13.87
N THR A 59 -7.80 -3.92 -14.04
CA THR A 59 -6.69 -4.27 -14.93
C THR A 59 -5.50 -4.85 -14.17
N SER A 60 -5.37 -4.54 -12.87
CA SER A 60 -4.31 -5.02 -11.99
C SER A 60 -4.31 -6.55 -11.84
N PHE A 61 -3.18 -7.18 -12.20
CA PHE A 61 -2.92 -8.60 -11.99
C PHE A 61 -2.91 -8.99 -10.49
N PRO A 62 -2.10 -8.35 -9.62
CA PRO A 62 -2.05 -8.73 -8.21
C PRO A 62 -3.39 -8.56 -7.49
N LEU A 63 -4.20 -7.54 -7.85
CA LEU A 63 -5.52 -7.38 -7.25
C LEU A 63 -6.48 -8.51 -7.65
N LYS A 64 -6.49 -8.90 -8.93
CA LYS A 64 -7.32 -10.03 -9.40
C LYS A 64 -6.96 -11.31 -8.67
N GLU A 65 -5.67 -11.58 -8.54
CA GLU A 65 -5.17 -12.76 -7.84
C GLU A 65 -5.53 -12.72 -6.35
N ALA A 66 -5.37 -11.57 -5.68
CA ALA A 66 -5.78 -11.41 -4.28
C ALA A 66 -7.29 -11.62 -4.09
N LEU A 67 -8.13 -11.05 -4.95
CA LEU A 67 -9.58 -11.25 -4.90
C LEU A 67 -9.98 -12.71 -5.09
N VAL A 68 -9.32 -13.42 -6.02
CA VAL A 68 -9.57 -14.85 -6.23
C VAL A 68 -9.15 -15.67 -5.00
N ARG A 69 -8.00 -15.35 -4.37
CA ARG A 69 -7.57 -16.00 -3.12
C ARG A 69 -8.54 -15.74 -1.96
N GLU A 70 -9.21 -14.59 -1.96
CA GLU A 70 -10.30 -14.27 -1.02
C GLU A 70 -11.66 -14.88 -1.40
N GLY A 71 -11.73 -15.68 -2.46
CA GLY A 71 -12.97 -16.32 -2.91
C GLY A 71 -13.95 -15.38 -3.63
N LYS A 72 -13.49 -14.21 -4.08
CA LYS A 72 -14.29 -13.26 -4.87
C LYS A 72 -14.06 -13.46 -6.37
N ASP A 73 -15.13 -13.33 -7.15
CA ASP A 73 -15.06 -13.31 -8.62
C ASP A 73 -14.92 -11.85 -9.10
N PRO A 74 -13.75 -11.45 -9.67
CA PRO A 74 -13.53 -10.08 -10.14
C PRO A 74 -14.53 -9.62 -11.22
N ALA A 75 -15.24 -10.53 -11.89
CA ALA A 75 -16.24 -10.20 -12.90
C ALA A 75 -17.64 -9.93 -12.31
N LYS A 76 -17.87 -10.25 -11.03
CA LYS A 76 -19.19 -10.14 -10.36
C LYS A 76 -19.21 -9.15 -9.20
N LEU A 77 -18.23 -8.27 -9.14
CA LEU A 77 -18.13 -7.24 -8.11
C LEU A 77 -19.28 -6.23 -8.24
N SER A 78 -19.83 -5.80 -7.10
CA SER A 78 -20.86 -4.77 -7.09
C SER A 78 -20.27 -3.41 -7.50
N ARG A 79 -21.13 -2.50 -7.97
CA ARG A 79 -20.71 -1.13 -8.29
C ARG A 79 -20.07 -0.41 -7.10
N ASN A 80 -20.55 -0.66 -5.88
CA ASN A 80 -19.98 -0.02 -4.69
C ASN A 80 -18.58 -0.56 -4.39
N GLU A 81 -18.37 -1.87 -4.49
CA GLU A 81 -17.02 -2.45 -4.33
C GLU A 81 -16.06 -1.91 -5.38
N LEU A 82 -16.47 -1.85 -6.65
CA LEU A 82 -15.63 -1.32 -7.74
C LEU A 82 -15.20 0.13 -7.51
N ARG A 83 -16.02 0.95 -6.84
CA ARG A 83 -15.72 2.35 -6.50
C ARG A 83 -14.60 2.51 -5.46
N ALA A 84 -14.21 1.44 -4.77
CA ALA A 84 -13.00 1.38 -3.95
C ALA A 84 -11.90 0.54 -4.62
N LEU A 85 -12.26 -0.60 -5.23
CA LEU A 85 -11.30 -1.55 -5.79
C LEU A 85 -10.49 -1.00 -6.98
N VAL A 86 -11.02 -0.03 -7.74
CA VAL A 86 -10.22 0.62 -8.79
C VAL A 86 -9.03 1.40 -8.22
N CYS A 87 -9.14 1.91 -6.99
CA CYS A 87 -8.04 2.53 -6.25
C CYS A 87 -7.10 1.48 -5.65
N ALA A 88 -7.68 0.39 -5.11
CA ALA A 88 -6.96 -0.76 -4.55
C ALA A 88 -6.11 -1.55 -5.57
N GLN A 89 -6.17 -1.18 -6.85
CA GLN A 89 -5.24 -1.68 -7.85
C GLN A 89 -3.79 -1.27 -7.58
N CYS A 90 -3.61 -0.13 -6.90
CA CYS A 90 -2.33 0.54 -6.72
C CYS A 90 -2.08 1.06 -5.31
N HIS A 91 -3.12 1.54 -4.62
CA HIS A 91 -3.05 2.17 -3.29
C HIS A 91 -3.18 1.12 -2.19
N VAL A 92 -2.16 0.27 -2.13
CA VAL A 92 -2.08 -0.92 -1.27
C VAL A 92 -0.64 -1.21 -0.86
N GLU A 93 -0.49 -2.01 0.19
CA GLU A 93 0.76 -2.68 0.52
C GLU A 93 1.06 -3.80 -0.50
N TYR A 94 2.34 -3.93 -0.88
CA TYR A 94 2.75 -4.98 -1.81
C TYR A 94 4.21 -5.39 -1.60
N TYR A 95 4.53 -6.61 -2.01
CA TYR A 95 5.92 -7.06 -2.13
C TYR A 95 6.19 -7.72 -3.47
N PHE A 96 7.47 -7.97 -3.75
CA PHE A 96 7.90 -8.70 -4.94
C PHE A 96 8.34 -10.11 -4.54
N THR A 97 7.78 -11.11 -5.21
CA THR A 97 8.15 -12.51 -4.97
C THR A 97 9.64 -12.77 -5.14
N ASP A 98 10.18 -13.59 -4.25
CA ASP A 98 11.56 -14.06 -4.34
C ASP A 98 11.70 -15.26 -5.31
N PRO A 99 12.92 -15.50 -5.84
CA PRO A 99 13.18 -16.67 -6.66
C PRO A 99 12.74 -17.97 -5.96
N GLY A 100 11.95 -18.79 -6.66
CA GLY A 100 11.44 -20.06 -6.13
C GLY A 100 10.14 -19.95 -5.32
N GLN A 101 9.61 -18.75 -5.09
CA GLN A 101 8.32 -18.50 -4.43
C GLN A 101 7.20 -18.14 -5.43
N GLY A 102 7.40 -18.44 -6.72
CA GLY A 102 6.52 -18.07 -7.84
C GLY A 102 7.29 -17.41 -8.99
N SER A 103 6.58 -16.76 -9.91
CA SER A 103 7.19 -15.96 -10.98
C SER A 103 8.05 -14.86 -10.35
N ASN A 104 9.36 -14.85 -10.62
CA ASN A 104 10.32 -13.99 -9.92
C ASN A 104 9.97 -12.49 -10.06
N LYS A 105 9.98 -11.78 -8.93
CA LYS A 105 9.63 -10.36 -8.80
C LYS A 105 8.19 -9.98 -9.14
N LYS A 106 7.29 -10.95 -9.33
CA LYS A 106 5.86 -10.67 -9.52
C LYS A 106 5.30 -9.93 -8.29
N PRO A 107 4.49 -8.88 -8.47
CA PRO A 107 3.88 -8.18 -7.35
C PRO A 107 2.81 -9.05 -6.70
N VAL A 108 2.74 -9.05 -5.38
CA VAL A 108 1.71 -9.74 -4.59
C VAL A 108 1.22 -8.81 -3.48
N PHE A 109 -0.09 -8.84 -3.21
CA PHE A 109 -0.69 -8.19 -2.05
C PHE A 109 -0.77 -9.21 -0.90
N PRO A 110 -0.16 -8.93 0.27
CA PRO A 110 0.02 -9.90 1.36
C PRO A 110 -1.24 -10.06 2.23
N TRP A 111 -2.40 -10.27 1.62
CA TRP A 111 -3.71 -10.21 2.29
C TRP A 111 -4.26 -11.55 2.78
N ASP A 112 -3.53 -12.64 2.55
CA ASP A 112 -4.01 -14.01 2.78
C ASP A 112 -4.30 -14.30 4.27
N GLN A 113 -3.73 -13.52 5.19
CA GLN A 113 -4.00 -13.61 6.63
C GLN A 113 -4.93 -12.49 7.14
N GLY A 114 -5.38 -11.60 6.26
CA GLY A 114 -6.10 -10.38 6.57
C GLY A 114 -5.33 -9.12 6.17
N LYS A 115 -5.87 -7.96 6.51
CA LYS A 115 -5.38 -6.65 6.05
C LYS A 115 -4.90 -5.74 7.19
N ASP A 116 -5.09 -6.15 8.44
CA ASP A 116 -4.54 -5.40 9.57
C ASP A 116 -3.01 -5.57 9.62
N PRO A 117 -2.26 -4.61 10.19
CA PRO A 117 -0.80 -4.66 10.22
C PRO A 117 -0.26 -5.96 10.81
N GLU A 118 -0.80 -6.43 11.93
CA GLU A 118 -0.36 -7.67 12.57
C GLU A 118 -0.58 -8.90 11.67
N GLN A 119 -1.68 -8.94 10.93
CA GLN A 119 -1.99 -10.03 10.01
C GLN A 119 -1.03 -10.05 8.82
N ILE A 120 -0.73 -8.88 8.25
CA ILE A 120 0.24 -8.75 7.17
C ILE A 120 1.66 -9.07 7.68
N TYR A 121 1.99 -8.69 8.92
CA TYR A 121 3.27 -9.06 9.53
C TYR A 121 3.43 -10.58 9.66
N GLU A 122 2.37 -11.28 10.11
CA GLU A 122 2.36 -12.73 10.19
C GLU A 122 2.39 -13.40 8.80
N TYR A 123 1.81 -12.76 7.77
CA TYR A 123 2.00 -13.18 6.38
C TYR A 123 3.49 -13.15 6.01
N TYR A 124 4.20 -12.06 6.31
CA TYR A 124 5.63 -11.93 6.04
C TYR A 124 6.52 -12.84 6.89
N ASN A 125 6.02 -13.35 8.01
CA ASN A 125 6.71 -14.38 8.78
C ASN A 125 6.70 -15.75 8.07
N ALA A 126 5.76 -15.99 7.15
CA ALA A 126 5.55 -17.27 6.49
C ALA A 126 5.97 -17.30 5.00
N HIS A 127 6.16 -16.14 4.36
CA HIS A 127 6.30 -16.04 2.89
C HIS A 127 7.58 -15.31 2.43
N GLY A 128 8.75 -15.87 2.75
CA GLY A 128 10.01 -15.36 2.21
C GLY A 128 11.11 -16.40 2.09
N ASP A 129 12.33 -15.93 1.83
CA ASP A 129 13.47 -16.81 1.59
C ASP A 129 14.69 -16.49 2.47
N THR A 130 14.59 -15.52 3.40
CA THR A 130 15.69 -15.06 4.26
C THR A 130 16.44 -16.24 4.89
N LYS A 131 17.78 -16.15 4.89
CA LYS A 131 18.68 -17.14 5.51
C LYS A 131 19.39 -16.61 6.75
N THR A 132 19.02 -15.42 7.21
CA THR A 132 19.54 -14.83 8.45
C THR A 132 19.13 -15.69 9.64
N LYS A 133 20.11 -16.07 10.48
CA LYS A 133 19.89 -16.89 11.68
C LYS A 133 18.77 -16.29 12.56
N GLY A 134 17.74 -17.08 12.85
CA GLY A 134 16.56 -16.68 13.64
C GLY A 134 15.43 -16.03 12.83
N PHE A 135 15.59 -15.89 11.52
CA PHE A 135 14.63 -15.29 10.58
C PHE A 135 14.45 -16.17 9.33
N GLU A 136 14.82 -17.44 9.41
CA GLU A 136 14.78 -18.37 8.28
C GLU A 136 13.37 -18.48 7.69
N GLY A 137 13.24 -18.26 6.38
CA GLY A 137 11.95 -18.35 5.67
C GLY A 137 11.05 -17.12 5.82
N LYS A 138 11.43 -16.11 6.63
CA LYS A 138 10.72 -14.83 6.66
C LYS A 138 11.04 -13.98 5.43
N PHE A 139 10.11 -13.12 5.03
CA PHE A 139 10.32 -12.14 3.97
C PHE A 139 11.22 -10.98 4.43
N ALA A 140 12.12 -10.48 3.58
CA ALA A 140 12.85 -9.26 3.90
C ALA A 140 13.17 -8.47 2.62
N ASP A 141 12.75 -7.22 2.57
CA ASP A 141 13.06 -6.32 1.46
C ASP A 141 14.54 -5.91 1.45
N TRP A 142 15.11 -5.66 2.63
CA TRP A 142 16.54 -5.38 2.81
C TRP A 142 17.00 -5.75 4.21
N THR A 143 18.32 -5.83 4.40
CA THR A 143 18.91 -5.86 5.74
C THR A 143 19.41 -4.47 6.10
N HIS A 144 18.92 -3.89 7.19
CA HIS A 144 19.33 -2.57 7.64
C HIS A 144 20.85 -2.54 7.93
N PRO A 145 21.64 -1.67 7.28
CA PRO A 145 23.11 -1.77 7.31
C PRO A 145 23.72 -1.46 8.67
N VAL A 146 23.00 -0.78 9.55
CA VAL A 146 23.46 -0.39 10.90
C VAL A 146 23.20 -1.50 11.92
N SER A 147 21.94 -1.78 12.24
CA SER A 147 21.55 -2.84 13.19
C SER A 147 21.69 -4.28 12.67
N LYS A 148 21.88 -4.47 11.35
CA LYS A 148 21.88 -5.79 10.68
C LYS A 148 20.57 -6.56 10.89
N THR A 149 19.45 -5.84 10.89
CA THR A 149 18.09 -6.41 11.03
C THR A 149 17.48 -6.62 9.64
N PRO A 150 16.89 -7.79 9.33
CA PRO A 150 16.11 -8.00 8.11
C PRO A 150 14.77 -7.26 8.19
N MET A 151 14.54 -6.26 7.35
CA MET A 151 13.40 -5.35 7.41
C MET A 151 12.33 -5.68 6.36
N VAL A 152 11.12 -5.20 6.61
CA VAL A 152 10.02 -5.13 5.63
C VAL A 152 9.74 -3.66 5.38
N LYS A 153 9.48 -3.29 4.12
CA LYS A 153 9.01 -1.95 3.76
C LYS A 153 7.51 -2.02 3.57
N VAL A 154 6.78 -1.09 4.17
CA VAL A 154 5.35 -0.91 3.86
C VAL A 154 5.18 0.19 2.81
N GLN A 155 4.33 0.02 1.80
CA GLN A 155 3.99 1.05 0.83
C GLN A 155 2.50 1.36 0.90
N HIS A 156 2.18 2.64 1.08
CA HIS A 156 0.85 3.25 0.85
C HIS A 156 -0.37 2.31 1.03
N PRO A 157 -0.61 1.78 2.25
CA PRO A 157 -1.65 0.78 2.52
C PRO A 157 -3.03 1.43 2.69
N GLU A 158 -3.43 2.30 1.75
CA GLU A 158 -4.70 3.03 1.89
C GLU A 158 -5.92 2.11 1.90
N TYR A 159 -5.97 1.09 1.04
CA TYR A 159 -7.13 0.19 1.00
C TYR A 159 -7.25 -0.64 2.29
N GLU A 160 -6.12 -1.15 2.77
CA GLU A 160 -6.00 -1.91 4.01
C GLU A 160 -6.28 -1.06 5.25
N THR A 161 -5.99 0.25 5.21
CA THR A 161 -6.33 1.15 6.31
C THR A 161 -7.80 1.57 6.23
N TRP A 162 -8.33 1.80 5.02
CA TRP A 162 -9.71 2.26 4.82
C TRP A 162 -10.77 1.18 5.08
N PHE A 163 -10.53 -0.08 4.69
CA PHE A 163 -11.63 -1.06 4.54
C PHE A 163 -12.41 -1.34 5.83
N ASN A 164 -11.76 -1.27 6.99
CA ASN A 164 -12.37 -1.43 8.31
C ASN A 164 -12.42 -0.13 9.13
N GLY A 165 -11.96 0.99 8.57
CA GLY A 165 -12.16 2.32 9.14
C GLY A 165 -13.64 2.70 9.20
N THR A 166 -13.98 3.77 9.94
CA THR A 166 -15.39 4.16 10.17
C THR A 166 -16.17 4.37 8.86
N HIS A 167 -15.51 4.92 7.83
CA HIS A 167 -16.12 5.14 6.52
C HIS A 167 -16.20 3.84 5.70
N GLY A 168 -15.09 3.10 5.56
CA GLY A 168 -15.06 1.88 4.76
C GLY A 168 -15.97 0.78 5.30
N ALA A 169 -15.98 0.58 6.62
CA ALA A 169 -16.88 -0.35 7.29
C ALA A 169 -18.36 0.03 7.13
N ALA A 170 -18.67 1.33 6.98
CA ALA A 170 -20.02 1.83 6.69
C ALA A 170 -20.37 1.82 5.18
N GLY A 171 -19.47 1.32 4.32
CA GLY A 171 -19.69 1.23 2.88
C GLY A 171 -19.41 2.50 2.08
N VAL A 172 -18.82 3.53 2.70
CA VAL A 172 -18.38 4.76 2.01
C VAL A 172 -17.05 4.50 1.31
N THR A 173 -17.03 4.70 0.00
CA THR A 173 -15.94 4.30 -0.90
C THR A 173 -14.94 5.43 -1.17
N CYS A 174 -13.75 5.08 -1.67
CA CYS A 174 -12.74 6.04 -2.12
C CYS A 174 -13.34 7.09 -3.08
N ALA A 175 -14.16 6.63 -4.04
CA ALA A 175 -14.79 7.49 -5.03
C ALA A 175 -15.91 8.39 -4.48
N ASP A 176 -16.43 8.15 -3.26
CA ASP A 176 -17.39 9.08 -2.64
C ASP A 176 -16.70 10.37 -2.21
N CYS A 177 -15.49 10.26 -1.64
CA CYS A 177 -14.71 11.40 -1.15
C CYS A 177 -13.80 12.01 -2.22
N HIS A 178 -13.12 11.17 -3.03
CA HIS A 178 -12.08 11.63 -3.97
C HIS A 178 -12.56 11.77 -5.42
N MET A 179 -13.75 11.27 -5.73
CA MET A 179 -14.39 11.37 -7.05
C MET A 179 -15.84 11.82 -6.92
N SER A 180 -16.11 12.69 -5.94
CA SER A 180 -17.44 13.21 -5.66
C SER A 180 -18.09 13.82 -6.90
N PHE A 181 -19.42 13.79 -6.94
CA PHE A 181 -20.15 14.37 -8.06
C PHE A 181 -20.00 15.89 -8.06
N THR A 182 -19.52 16.44 -9.17
CA THR A 182 -19.43 17.88 -9.42
C THR A 182 -20.28 18.27 -10.62
N ARG A 183 -20.57 19.57 -10.77
CA ARG A 183 -21.34 20.15 -11.89
C ARG A 183 -20.49 21.24 -12.55
N LEU A 184 -20.00 21.00 -13.77
CA LEU A 184 -19.20 21.99 -14.50
C LEU A 184 -20.05 23.09 -15.16
N ASP A 185 -21.29 22.77 -15.54
CA ASP A 185 -22.22 23.67 -16.26
C ASP A 185 -23.51 23.97 -15.47
N GLY A 186 -23.54 23.58 -14.19
CA GLY A 186 -24.73 23.66 -13.32
C GLY A 186 -25.83 22.63 -13.62
N LYS A 187 -25.78 21.90 -14.74
CA LYS A 187 -26.90 21.08 -15.22
C LYS A 187 -26.63 19.58 -15.12
N LYS A 188 -25.44 19.10 -15.47
CA LYS A 188 -25.11 17.66 -15.43
C LYS A 188 -24.11 17.35 -14.32
N LYS A 189 -24.40 16.27 -13.57
CA LYS A 189 -23.45 15.71 -12.60
C LYS A 189 -22.44 14.84 -13.34
N ILE A 190 -21.17 15.05 -13.06
CA ILE A 190 -20.07 14.18 -13.49
C ILE A 190 -19.28 13.74 -12.25
N SER A 191 -18.65 12.56 -12.30
CA SER A 191 -17.68 12.19 -11.27
C SER A 191 -16.40 13.00 -11.47
N ASN A 192 -15.96 13.68 -10.42
CA ASN A 192 -14.71 14.41 -10.45
C ASN A 192 -13.54 13.41 -10.67
N HIS A 193 -12.67 13.69 -11.63
CA HIS A 193 -11.46 12.90 -11.91
C HIS A 193 -10.18 13.65 -11.51
N GLN A 194 -10.30 14.75 -10.74
CA GLN A 194 -9.17 15.39 -10.08
C GLN A 194 -8.90 14.71 -8.73
N TRP A 195 -8.14 13.61 -8.76
CA TRP A 195 -7.76 12.87 -7.55
C TRP A 195 -6.76 13.68 -6.72
N ARG A 196 -7.26 14.35 -5.68
CA ARG A 196 -6.47 15.20 -4.78
C ARG A 196 -7.06 15.15 -3.37
N SER A 197 -6.41 15.83 -2.42
CA SER A 197 -6.93 15.98 -1.06
C SER A 197 -8.35 16.58 -1.07
N PRO A 198 -9.35 15.92 -0.43
CA PRO A 198 -10.70 16.44 -0.26
C PRO A 198 -10.74 17.75 0.53
N LEU A 199 -9.72 18.04 1.34
CA LEU A 199 -9.63 19.30 2.10
C LEU A 199 -9.51 20.55 1.20
N LYS A 200 -9.20 20.37 -0.10
CA LYS A 200 -9.21 21.45 -1.09
C LYS A 200 -10.63 21.80 -1.57
N ASP A 201 -11.63 20.94 -1.33
CA ASP A 201 -13.04 21.15 -1.69
C ASP A 201 -13.95 20.29 -0.80
N ILE A 202 -14.08 20.71 0.46
CA ILE A 202 -14.82 19.97 1.49
C ILE A 202 -16.32 19.96 1.22
N ASP A 203 -16.86 21.04 0.64
CA ASP A 203 -18.28 21.14 0.33
C ASP A 203 -18.71 20.03 -0.63
N THR A 204 -17.96 19.81 -1.72
CA THR A 204 -18.31 18.78 -2.70
C THR A 204 -18.01 17.37 -2.18
N ALA A 205 -16.92 17.18 -1.44
CA ALA A 205 -16.48 15.85 -1.00
C ALA A 205 -17.29 15.30 0.20
N CYS A 206 -17.63 16.14 1.18
CA CYS A 206 -18.12 15.66 2.48
C CYS A 206 -19.60 15.99 2.71
N ARG A 207 -20.07 17.16 2.23
CA ARG A 207 -21.41 17.68 2.60
C ARG A 207 -22.57 17.09 1.80
N GLN A 208 -22.29 16.16 0.88
CA GLN A 208 -23.33 15.30 0.30
C GLN A 208 -23.94 14.36 1.36
N CYS A 209 -23.17 14.00 2.39
CA CYS A 209 -23.61 13.20 3.53
C CYS A 209 -23.72 14.03 4.82
N HIS A 210 -22.75 14.93 5.07
CA HIS A 210 -22.70 15.77 6.27
C HIS A 210 -23.29 17.17 6.02
N ALA A 211 -24.49 17.24 5.48
CA ALA A 211 -25.12 18.49 5.05
C ALA A 211 -25.31 19.51 6.20
N ASP A 212 -25.47 19.01 7.42
CA ASP A 212 -25.70 19.78 8.65
C ASP A 212 -24.40 20.30 9.30
N LYS A 213 -23.23 19.95 8.75
CA LYS A 213 -21.92 20.44 9.22
C LYS A 213 -21.35 21.49 8.27
N THR A 214 -20.66 22.46 8.83
CA THR A 214 -19.92 23.46 8.05
C THR A 214 -18.60 22.85 7.52
N PRO A 215 -18.05 23.38 6.40
CA PRO A 215 -16.73 22.97 5.92
C PRO A 215 -15.64 23.08 6.99
N GLN A 216 -15.69 24.14 7.80
CA GLN A 216 -14.72 24.38 8.87
C GLN A 216 -14.82 23.31 9.96
N TYR A 217 -16.03 22.94 10.40
CA TYR A 217 -16.21 21.86 11.36
C TYR A 217 -15.61 20.55 10.85
N LEU A 218 -15.90 20.18 9.60
CA LEU A 218 -15.40 18.94 9.00
C LEU A 218 -13.87 18.95 8.90
N LYS A 219 -13.27 20.07 8.48
CA LYS A 219 -11.82 20.26 8.44
C LYS A 219 -11.18 20.06 9.82
N GLU A 220 -11.74 20.67 10.86
CA GLU A 220 -11.25 20.53 12.23
C GLU A 220 -11.33 19.09 12.75
N ARG A 221 -12.36 18.33 12.35
CA ARG A 221 -12.44 16.90 12.70
C ARG A 221 -11.37 16.06 12.01
N VAL A 222 -11.04 16.37 10.75
CA VAL A 222 -9.93 15.73 10.03
C VAL A 222 -8.61 16.05 10.72
N GLU A 223 -8.32 17.35 10.91
CA GLU A 223 -7.08 17.83 11.52
C GLU A 223 -6.90 17.35 12.98
N TYR A 224 -8.00 17.14 13.71
CA TYR A 224 -7.97 16.59 15.06
C TYR A 224 -7.30 15.21 15.12
N THR A 225 -7.61 14.35 14.14
CA THR A 225 -7.01 13.01 14.03
C THR A 225 -5.59 13.12 13.49
N GLN A 226 -5.40 13.81 12.36
CA GLN A 226 -4.09 13.94 11.70
C GLN A 226 -3.02 14.50 12.64
N LYS A 227 -3.36 15.51 13.46
CA LYS A 227 -2.44 16.08 14.44
C LYS A 227 -1.97 15.04 15.47
N LYS A 228 -2.87 14.19 15.97
CA LYS A 228 -2.52 13.15 16.94
C LYS A 228 -1.71 12.03 16.30
N THR A 229 -2.14 11.57 15.13
CA THR A 229 -1.43 10.56 14.35
C THR A 229 0.00 11.01 14.08
N TYR A 230 0.17 12.21 13.52
CA TYR A 230 1.49 12.73 13.19
C TYR A 230 2.38 12.91 14.44
N SER A 231 1.85 13.46 15.53
CA SER A 231 2.63 13.62 16.77
C SER A 231 3.10 12.28 17.34
N GLN A 232 2.26 11.23 17.32
CA GLN A 232 2.66 9.90 17.79
C GLN A 232 3.61 9.20 16.81
N LEU A 233 3.42 9.39 15.51
CA LEU A 233 4.29 8.83 14.48
C LEU A 233 5.75 9.30 14.65
N ILE A 234 5.97 10.60 14.90
CA ILE A 234 7.32 11.14 15.13
C ILE A 234 7.97 10.47 16.36
N LEU A 235 7.23 10.29 17.45
CA LEU A 235 7.75 9.62 18.65
C LEU A 235 8.08 8.14 18.41
N ALA A 236 7.26 7.44 17.61
CA ALA A 236 7.51 6.06 17.21
C ALA A 236 8.78 5.96 16.36
N GLN A 237 8.95 6.84 15.36
CA GLN A 237 10.14 6.88 14.51
C GLN A 237 11.41 7.21 15.30
N GLU A 238 11.37 8.16 16.23
CA GLU A 238 12.50 8.45 17.12
C GLU A 238 12.88 7.25 17.99
N SER A 239 11.87 6.54 18.52
CA SER A 239 12.08 5.33 19.33
C SER A 239 12.68 4.20 18.49
N SER A 240 12.22 4.06 17.24
CA SER A 240 12.72 3.08 16.28
C SER A 240 14.19 3.33 15.91
N VAL A 241 14.57 4.60 15.70
CA VAL A 241 15.99 4.98 15.50
C VAL A 241 16.84 4.58 16.71
N ARG A 242 16.37 4.82 17.94
CA ARG A 242 17.07 4.40 19.16
C ARG A 242 17.17 2.88 19.27
N ALA A 243 16.14 2.14 18.84
CA ALA A 243 16.16 0.69 18.83
C ALA A 243 17.20 0.14 17.83
N HIS A 244 17.30 0.72 16.63
CA HIS A 244 18.37 0.40 15.68
C HIS A 244 19.76 0.67 16.26
N GLU A 245 19.95 1.81 16.94
CA GLU A 245 21.23 2.17 17.58
C GLU A 245 21.58 1.25 18.74
N ALA A 246 20.61 0.87 19.57
CA ALA A 246 20.82 -0.08 20.66
C ALA A 246 21.28 -1.45 20.12
N VAL A 247 20.66 -1.95 19.05
CA VAL A 247 21.09 -3.20 18.40
C VAL A 247 22.48 -3.06 17.77
N ARG A 248 22.81 -1.91 17.16
CA ARG A 248 24.15 -1.63 16.62
C ARG A 248 25.23 -1.67 17.71
N LEU A 249 25.04 -0.90 18.79
CA LEU A 249 25.94 -0.85 19.94
C LEU A 249 26.09 -2.23 20.57
N ALA A 250 25.00 -2.98 20.70
CA ALA A 250 25.05 -4.35 21.18
C ALA A 250 25.90 -5.22 20.25
N ASN A 251 25.64 -5.23 18.93
CA ASN A 251 26.42 -6.03 17.96
C ASN A 251 27.94 -5.77 18.08
N GLU A 252 28.33 -4.52 18.32
CA GLU A 252 29.74 -4.09 18.45
C GLU A 252 30.32 -4.23 19.87
N PHE A 253 29.51 -4.66 20.84
CA PHE A 253 29.93 -4.75 22.23
C PHE A 253 30.99 -5.83 22.44
N THR A 254 32.13 -5.43 23.01
CA THR A 254 33.29 -6.29 23.28
C THR A 254 33.43 -6.69 24.76
N GLY A 255 32.57 -6.18 25.64
CA GLY A 255 32.58 -6.50 27.07
C GLY A 255 31.93 -7.85 27.41
N ALA A 256 31.76 -8.11 28.71
CA ALA A 256 31.14 -9.34 29.20
C ALA A 256 29.66 -9.43 28.77
N LYS A 257 29.31 -10.49 28.04
CA LYS A 257 27.97 -10.72 27.49
C LYS A 257 27.17 -11.68 28.39
N ASN A 258 25.85 -11.53 28.35
CA ASN A 258 24.93 -12.50 28.95
C ASN A 258 25.10 -13.88 28.28
N ALA A 259 24.92 -14.97 29.01
CA ALA A 259 25.01 -16.33 28.46
C ALA A 259 24.01 -16.58 27.31
N GLY A 260 22.84 -15.94 27.33
CA GLY A 260 21.81 -16.02 26.29
C GLY A 260 21.90 -14.92 25.23
N TYR A 261 23.04 -14.24 25.10
CA TYR A 261 23.18 -13.03 24.28
C TYR A 261 22.72 -13.20 22.82
N ASP A 262 23.07 -14.31 22.16
CA ASP A 262 22.68 -14.55 20.76
C ASP A 262 21.16 -14.60 20.59
N ASN A 263 20.45 -15.28 21.48
CA ASN A 263 18.99 -15.37 21.44
C ASN A 263 18.33 -14.02 21.74
N LEU A 264 18.89 -13.27 22.70
CA LEU A 264 18.42 -11.91 23.00
C LEU A 264 18.63 -10.96 21.81
N MET A 265 19.72 -11.11 21.06
CA MET A 265 19.96 -10.31 19.85
C MET A 265 18.99 -10.66 18.71
N ILE A 266 18.62 -11.93 18.55
CA ILE A 266 17.57 -12.34 17.60
C ILE A 266 16.24 -11.69 17.99
N GLN A 267 15.85 -11.78 19.27
CA GLN A 267 14.61 -11.15 19.78
C GLN A 267 14.64 -9.63 19.63
N ALA A 268 15.76 -8.98 19.92
CA ALA A 268 15.90 -7.53 19.76
C ALA A 268 15.74 -7.12 18.29
N LYS A 269 16.33 -7.87 17.36
CA LYS A 269 16.18 -7.63 15.91
C LYS A 269 14.74 -7.85 15.44
N GLU A 270 14.05 -8.88 15.94
CA GLU A 270 12.64 -9.12 15.64
C GLU A 270 11.77 -7.95 16.11
N ASN A 271 12.03 -7.43 17.31
CA ASN A 271 11.32 -6.27 17.83
C ASN A 271 11.58 -5.02 16.98
N VAL A 272 12.83 -4.75 16.57
CA VAL A 272 13.15 -3.65 15.63
C VAL A 272 12.40 -3.81 14.31
N ARG A 273 12.40 -5.02 13.75
CA ARG A 273 11.69 -5.34 12.50
C ARG A 273 10.19 -5.09 12.62
N LYS A 274 9.55 -5.58 13.69
CA LYS A 274 8.11 -5.44 13.93
C LYS A 274 7.71 -4.01 14.24
N ASP A 275 8.44 -3.34 15.12
CA ASP A 275 8.25 -1.92 15.45
C ASP A 275 8.29 -1.06 14.18
N GLN A 276 9.31 -1.24 13.36
CA GLN A 276 9.42 -0.49 12.11
C GLN A 276 8.25 -0.77 11.17
N PHE A 277 7.88 -2.04 10.99
CA PHE A 277 6.77 -2.40 10.14
C PHE A 277 5.47 -1.69 10.57
N LEU A 278 5.18 -1.66 11.88
CA LEU A 278 3.96 -1.04 12.41
C LEU A 278 3.92 0.48 12.19
N TRP A 279 5.00 1.20 12.50
CA TRP A 279 4.98 2.66 12.26
C TRP A 279 5.05 2.99 10.77
N ASP A 280 5.71 2.18 9.94
CA ASP A 280 5.80 2.39 8.49
C ASP A 280 4.44 2.17 7.82
N PHE A 281 3.60 1.27 8.36
CA PHE A 281 2.21 1.11 7.93
C PHE A 281 1.39 2.40 8.09
N VAL A 282 1.57 3.10 9.21
CA VAL A 282 0.92 4.40 9.44
C VAL A 282 1.60 5.52 8.65
N SER A 283 2.94 5.48 8.53
CA SER A 283 3.72 6.53 7.87
C SER A 283 3.55 6.55 6.36
N ALA A 284 3.42 5.38 5.74
CA ALA A 284 3.33 5.25 4.30
C ALA A 284 1.91 5.55 3.79
N GLU A 285 0.91 5.47 4.65
CA GLU A 285 -0.49 5.76 4.37
C GLU A 285 -0.73 7.28 4.26
N ASN A 286 -1.45 7.69 3.22
CA ASN A 286 -1.49 9.10 2.79
C ASN A 286 -2.52 9.98 3.52
N SER A 287 -3.44 9.43 4.30
CA SER A 287 -4.48 10.21 5.00
C SER A 287 -4.01 10.79 6.34
N VAL A 288 -2.86 10.33 6.83
CA VAL A 288 -2.35 10.65 8.18
C VAL A 288 -3.36 10.17 9.24
N GLY A 289 -3.90 8.96 9.03
CA GLY A 289 -4.83 8.27 9.93
C GLY A 289 -6.27 8.77 9.92
N PHE A 290 -6.70 9.50 8.89
CA PHE A 290 -8.11 9.92 8.76
C PHE A 290 -9.01 8.88 8.08
N HIS A 291 -8.45 8.03 7.21
CA HIS A 291 -9.15 6.86 6.68
C HIS A 291 -9.55 5.92 7.82
#